data_AF-A0A6I4MNL6-F1
#
_entry.id   AF-A0A6I4MNL6-F1
#
_cell.length_a   1.000
_cell.length_b   1.000
_cell.length_c   1.000
_cell.angle_alpha   90.00
_cell.angle_beta   90.00
_cell.angle_gamma   90.00
#
_symmetry.space_group_name_H-M   'P 1'
#
loop_
_entity.id
_entity.type
_entity.pdbx_description
1 polymer ?
#
loop_
_entity_poly.entity_id
_entity_poly.type
_entity_poly.pdbx_seq_one_letter_code
_entity_poly.pdbx_strand_id
1 'polypeptide(L)'
;PAEREAAACGAGRRSADRFTAMFPGVDLDPAVLYADEGDVLTSAGEAAGIDLCLHVIRRDHGAAVAGDVARRTVVSPHRERGQAQFVARPVAAPREASTGPARAWALERLAEPLTLAELAARASMSVRTFTRRFRQEAGVSPAVWLARQRVERARQLLEETDLPVERVAERSGFGTAASLRAHLQAAVGVSPSAYRATFRGPGRR
;
A
#
# COMPACT_ATOMS: atom_id res chain seq x y z
N PRO A 1 -37.84 3.39 23.00
CA PRO A 1 -37.49 3.10 21.60
C PRO A 1 -36.98 4.37 20.90
N ALA A 2 -35.74 4.30 20.41
CA ALA A 2 -35.12 5.19 19.41
C ALA A 2 -34.82 6.65 19.77
N GLU A 3 -33.91 6.90 20.73
CA GLU A 3 -33.02 8.09 20.70
C GLU A 3 -31.68 7.71 21.37
N ARG A 4 -30.92 6.77 20.78
CA ARG A 4 -29.54 6.56 21.19
C ARG A 4 -28.67 7.50 20.36
N GLU A 5 -28.08 8.47 21.06
CA GLU A 5 -27.11 9.45 20.59
C GLU A 5 -26.03 8.75 19.76
N ALA A 6 -26.01 9.01 18.45
CA ALA A 6 -25.00 8.42 17.58
C ALA A 6 -23.66 9.12 17.83
N ALA A 7 -22.71 8.46 18.48
CA ALA A 7 -21.37 9.00 18.63
C ALA A 7 -20.75 9.24 17.25
N ALA A 8 -20.42 10.50 16.97
CA ALA A 8 -19.79 10.91 15.73
C ALA A 8 -18.30 11.17 15.96
N CYS A 9 -17.48 10.93 14.93
CA CYS A 9 -16.07 11.26 14.93
C CYS A 9 -15.80 12.35 13.89
N GLY A 10 -15.12 13.45 14.27
CA GLY A 10 -14.97 14.63 13.43
C GLY A 10 -13.69 14.67 12.61
N ALA A 11 -13.79 14.88 11.29
CA ALA A 11 -12.67 15.15 10.39
C ALA A 11 -12.03 16.53 10.69
N GLY A 12 -11.13 16.56 11.67
CA GLY A 12 -10.29 17.72 12.02
C GLY A 12 -11.03 18.84 12.77
N ARG A 13 -10.28 19.55 13.62
CA ARG A 13 -10.79 20.60 14.53
C ARG A 13 -11.68 21.67 13.87
N ARG A 14 -11.47 22.01 12.59
CA ARG A 14 -12.24 23.06 11.87
C ARG A 14 -13.69 22.66 11.51
N SER A 15 -13.99 21.37 11.43
CA SER A 15 -15.33 20.87 11.05
C SER A 15 -16.20 20.52 12.26
N ALA A 16 -15.58 20.32 13.43
CA ALA A 16 -16.24 19.89 14.67
C ALA A 16 -17.20 20.97 15.21
N ASP A 17 -16.74 22.22 15.32
CA ASP A 17 -17.54 23.32 15.88
C ASP A 17 -18.84 23.57 15.10
N ARG A 18 -18.76 23.47 13.77
CA ARG A 18 -19.94 23.60 12.89
C ARG A 18 -20.89 22.42 13.05
N PHE A 19 -20.37 21.21 13.22
CA PHE A 19 -21.18 20.01 13.40
C PHE A 19 -21.95 20.05 14.73
N THR A 20 -21.28 20.39 15.83
CA THR A 20 -21.91 20.55 17.16
C THR A 20 -23.00 21.63 17.14
N ALA A 21 -22.77 22.74 16.43
CA ALA A 21 -23.79 23.79 16.29
C ALA A 21 -25.04 23.34 15.49
N MET A 22 -24.88 22.46 14.50
CA MET A 22 -25.99 21.94 13.69
C MET A 22 -26.69 20.74 14.35
N PHE A 23 -25.99 19.98 15.17
CA PHE A 23 -26.47 18.74 15.79
C PHE A 23 -26.11 18.71 17.30
N PRO A 24 -26.77 19.54 18.13
CA PRO A 24 -26.39 19.68 19.55
C PRO A 24 -26.73 18.47 20.42
N GLY A 25 -27.61 17.56 19.96
CA GLY A 25 -27.94 16.31 20.64
C GLY A 25 -27.05 15.13 20.25
N VAL A 26 -25.94 15.37 19.54
CA VAL A 26 -24.98 14.34 19.16
C VAL A 26 -23.73 14.48 20.03
N ASP A 27 -23.38 13.40 20.74
CA ASP A 27 -22.11 13.32 21.45
C ASP A 27 -20.95 13.17 20.45
N LEU A 28 -20.29 14.29 20.15
CA LEU A 28 -19.18 14.36 19.22
C LEU A 28 -17.86 14.34 19.99
N ASP A 29 -17.08 13.28 19.80
CA ASP A 29 -15.67 13.25 20.25
C ASP A 29 -14.75 13.48 19.03
N PRO A 30 -14.12 14.67 18.90
CA PRO A 30 -13.24 14.98 17.79
C PRO A 30 -11.84 14.34 17.93
N ALA A 31 -11.54 13.68 19.04
CA ALA A 31 -10.23 13.07 19.30
C ALA A 31 -10.13 11.60 18.85
N VAL A 32 -11.25 11.00 18.43
CA VAL A 32 -11.36 9.58 18.10
C VAL A 32 -11.48 9.35 16.60
N LEU A 33 -10.87 8.27 16.11
CA LEU A 33 -10.86 7.95 14.68
C LEU A 33 -12.18 7.34 14.20
N TYR A 34 -12.77 6.44 14.99
CA TYR A 34 -14.06 5.83 14.69
C TYR A 34 -14.80 5.47 15.98
N ALA A 35 -16.13 5.43 15.92
CA ALA A 35 -17.06 5.03 16.96
C ALA A 35 -17.80 3.75 16.56
N ASP A 36 -18.08 2.92 17.54
CA ASP A 36 -18.86 1.70 17.38
C ASP A 36 -19.94 1.68 18.46
N GLU A 37 -21.19 1.89 18.03
CA GLU A 37 -22.40 1.85 18.87
C GLU A 37 -23.18 0.55 18.66
N GLY A 38 -22.48 -0.52 18.25
CA GLY A 38 -23.04 -1.84 18.00
C GLY A 38 -23.67 -1.95 16.61
N ASP A 39 -24.81 -1.28 16.41
CA ASP A 39 -25.59 -1.32 15.16
C ASP A 39 -25.23 -0.18 14.19
N VAL A 40 -24.57 0.86 14.70
CA VAL A 40 -24.13 2.02 13.93
C VAL A 40 -22.67 2.29 14.23
N LEU A 41 -21.85 2.40 13.19
CA LEU A 41 -20.44 2.72 13.31
C LEU A 41 -20.13 3.96 12.47
N THR A 42 -19.32 4.87 13.03
CA THR A 42 -19.03 6.19 12.44
C THR A 42 -17.51 6.40 12.38
N SER A 43 -16.98 7.00 11.32
CA SER A 43 -15.55 7.31 11.19
C SER A 43 -15.28 8.80 10.97
N ALA A 44 -14.09 9.26 11.34
CA ALA A 44 -13.60 10.63 11.23
C ALA A 44 -13.14 11.04 9.82
N GLY A 45 -13.60 10.33 8.78
CA GLY A 45 -13.22 10.56 7.38
C GLY A 45 -12.55 9.36 6.69
N GLU A 46 -12.06 9.56 5.47
CA GLU A 46 -11.64 8.48 4.56
C GLU A 46 -10.57 7.56 5.14
N ALA A 47 -9.49 8.12 5.71
CA ALA A 47 -8.42 7.32 6.31
C ALA A 47 -8.89 6.54 7.54
N ALA A 48 -9.75 7.14 8.37
CA ALA A 48 -10.32 6.50 9.55
C ALA A 48 -11.39 5.44 9.20
N GLY A 49 -12.01 5.54 8.02
CA GLY A 49 -12.90 4.51 7.49
C GLY A 49 -12.17 3.19 7.25
N ILE A 50 -10.88 3.23 6.91
CA ILE A 50 -10.06 2.02 6.77
C ILE A 50 -9.83 1.35 8.12
N ASP A 51 -9.49 2.13 9.17
CA ASP A 51 -9.36 1.62 10.53
C ASP A 51 -10.69 1.03 11.03
N LEU A 52 -11.82 1.65 10.66
CA LEU A 52 -13.15 1.15 10.97
C LEU A 52 -13.46 -0.19 10.27
N CYS A 53 -13.12 -0.35 8.99
CA CYS A 53 -13.25 -1.62 8.28
C CYS A 53 -12.43 -2.75 8.94
N LEU A 54 -11.20 -2.44 9.38
CA LEU A 54 -10.37 -3.41 10.09
C LEU A 54 -10.95 -3.77 11.46
N HIS A 55 -11.58 -2.81 12.14
CA HIS A 55 -12.31 -3.05 13.40
C HIS A 55 -13.48 -4.01 13.22
N VAL A 56 -14.30 -3.83 12.18
CA VAL A 56 -15.40 -4.76 11.85
C VAL A 56 -14.87 -6.17 11.56
N ILE A 57 -13.86 -6.30 10.70
CA ILE A 57 -13.26 -7.60 10.36
C ILE A 57 -12.69 -8.29 11.61
N ARG A 58 -12.10 -7.53 12.53
CA ARG A 58 -11.59 -8.07 13.80
C ARG A 58 -12.73 -8.58 14.68
N ARG A 59 -13.85 -7.86 14.75
CA ARG A 59 -15.03 -8.26 15.55
C ARG A 59 -15.62 -9.57 15.02
N ASP A 60 -15.75 -9.68 13.70
CA ASP A 60 -16.47 -10.80 13.08
C ASP A 60 -15.58 -12.02 12.83
N HIS A 61 -14.28 -11.82 12.62
CA HIS A 61 -13.35 -12.85 12.17
C HIS A 61 -12.06 -12.96 13.00
N GLY A 62 -11.94 -12.14 14.05
CA GLY A 62 -10.80 -12.17 14.98
C GLY A 62 -9.57 -11.41 14.50
N ALA A 63 -8.65 -11.16 15.44
CA ALA A 63 -7.48 -10.30 15.24
C ALA A 63 -6.48 -10.84 14.20
N ALA A 64 -6.36 -12.16 14.05
CA ALA A 64 -5.46 -12.77 13.07
C ALA A 64 -5.87 -12.45 11.63
N VAL A 65 -7.17 -12.52 11.32
CA VAL A 65 -7.73 -12.23 9.99
C VAL A 65 -7.62 -10.73 9.69
N ALA A 66 -8.00 -9.86 10.64
CA ALA A 66 -7.86 -8.41 10.49
C ALA A 66 -6.41 -7.99 10.25
N GLY A 67 -5.46 -8.60 10.96
CA GLY A 67 -4.03 -8.35 10.77
C GLY A 67 -3.54 -8.77 9.38
N ASP A 68 -4.09 -9.84 8.80
CA ASP A 68 -3.74 -10.26 7.44
C ASP A 68 -4.29 -9.32 6.37
N VAL A 69 -5.54 -8.87 6.54
CA VAL A 69 -6.16 -7.88 5.65
C VAL A 69 -5.38 -6.56 5.68
N ALA A 70 -5.03 -6.04 6.86
CA ALA A 70 -4.25 -4.80 6.99
C ALA A 70 -2.89 -4.87 6.26
N ARG A 71 -2.21 -6.02 6.35
CA ARG A 71 -0.93 -6.25 5.64
C ARG A 71 -1.09 -6.27 4.12
N ARG A 72 -2.25 -6.72 3.61
CA ARG A 72 -2.55 -6.77 2.17
C ARG A 72 -3.01 -5.43 1.61
N THR A 73 -3.57 -4.55 2.45
CA THR A 73 -4.08 -3.23 2.04
C THR A 73 -3.08 -2.08 2.23
N VAL A 74 -1.84 -2.36 2.67
CA VAL A 74 -0.80 -1.34 2.96
C VAL A 74 -1.26 -0.32 4.00
N VAL A 75 -2.09 -0.76 4.93
CA VAL A 75 -2.60 0.04 6.04
C VAL A 75 -1.83 -0.38 7.28
N SER A 76 -1.37 0.58 8.09
CA SER A 76 -0.78 0.25 9.38
C SER A 76 -1.82 -0.50 10.22
N PRO A 77 -1.48 -1.64 10.84
CA PRO A 77 -2.45 -2.41 11.61
C PRO A 77 -2.83 -1.62 12.87
N HIS A 78 -3.97 -0.91 12.77
CA HIS A 78 -4.69 -0.19 13.82
C HIS A 78 -3.99 0.98 14.52
N ARG A 79 -4.69 2.12 14.53
CA ARG A 79 -4.60 3.12 15.60
C ARG A 79 -5.87 3.06 16.44
N GLU A 80 -5.76 2.69 17.72
CA GLU A 80 -6.88 2.73 18.66
C GLU A 80 -7.00 4.10 19.35
N ARG A 81 -8.22 4.39 19.84
CA ARG A 81 -8.63 5.64 20.47
C ARG A 81 -7.70 6.06 21.63
N GLY A 82 -7.37 7.35 21.70
CA GLY A 82 -7.07 8.04 22.97
C GLY A 82 -5.67 7.95 23.59
N GLN A 83 -4.65 7.38 22.93
CA GLN A 83 -3.29 7.37 23.51
C GLN A 83 -2.41 8.48 22.92
N ALA A 84 -2.29 9.59 23.66
CA ALA A 84 -1.07 10.40 23.62
C ALA A 84 0.14 9.48 23.83
N GLN A 85 1.23 9.74 23.13
CA GLN A 85 2.44 8.92 23.08
C GLN A 85 2.88 8.40 24.46
N PHE A 86 2.53 7.17 24.79
CA PHE A 86 3.26 6.37 25.76
C PHE A 86 3.52 5.00 25.15
N VAL A 87 4.60 4.93 24.39
CA VAL A 87 5.14 3.67 23.88
C VAL A 87 5.80 2.96 25.06
N ALA A 88 5.00 2.24 25.85
CA ALA A 88 5.52 1.06 26.53
C ALA A 88 5.89 0.08 25.43
N ARG A 89 7.16 0.15 25.00
CA ARG A 89 7.74 -0.64 23.92
C ARG A 89 7.44 -2.11 24.20
N PRO A 90 6.53 -2.77 23.45
CA PRO A 90 6.41 -4.20 23.55
C PRO A 90 7.77 -4.75 23.18
N VAL A 91 8.37 -5.53 24.06
CA VAL A 91 9.53 -6.35 23.69
C VAL A 91 9.06 -7.17 22.51
N ALA A 92 9.55 -6.80 21.31
CA ALA A 92 9.14 -7.44 20.09
C ALA A 92 9.42 -8.94 20.25
N ALA A 93 8.36 -9.75 20.22
CA ALA A 93 8.50 -11.15 19.82
C ALA A 93 9.39 -11.15 18.56
N PRO A 94 10.34 -12.08 18.40
CA PRO A 94 11.26 -12.06 17.28
C PRO A 94 10.46 -11.86 15.99
N ARG A 95 10.56 -10.68 15.37
CA ARG A 95 9.91 -10.43 14.08
C ARG A 95 10.45 -11.51 13.19
N GLU A 96 9.60 -12.45 12.78
CA GLU A 96 10.03 -13.43 11.80
C GLU A 96 10.69 -12.67 10.65
N ALA A 97 11.94 -13.02 10.34
CA ALA A 97 12.71 -12.30 9.34
C ALA A 97 11.89 -12.24 8.06
N SER A 98 11.51 -11.05 7.58
CA SER A 98 10.60 -10.86 6.45
C SER A 98 11.35 -10.34 5.23
N THR A 99 10.82 -10.59 4.04
CA THR A 99 11.37 -10.02 2.79
C THR A 99 10.93 -8.57 2.54
N GLY A 100 10.10 -7.99 3.41
CA GLY A 100 9.57 -6.62 3.29
C GLY A 100 10.65 -5.54 3.11
N PRO A 101 11.69 -5.45 3.95
CA PRO A 101 12.75 -4.45 3.81
C PRO A 101 13.47 -4.52 2.46
N ALA A 102 13.74 -5.73 1.96
CA ALA A 102 14.37 -5.92 0.65
C ALA A 102 13.46 -5.45 -0.50
N ARG A 103 12.15 -5.69 -0.41
CA ARG A 103 11.17 -5.23 -1.40
C ARG A 103 11.06 -3.70 -1.43
N ALA A 104 10.96 -3.07 -0.27
CA ALA A 104 10.92 -1.61 -0.16
C ALA A 104 12.19 -0.97 -0.77
N TRP A 105 13.37 -1.49 -0.39
CA TRP A 105 14.64 -1.04 -0.93
C TRP A 105 14.75 -1.19 -2.45
N ALA A 106 14.21 -2.28 -3.00
CA ALA A 106 14.20 -2.53 -4.44
C ALA A 106 13.29 -1.58 -5.22
N LEU A 107 12.12 -1.20 -4.67
CA LEU A 107 11.19 -0.28 -5.32
C LEU A 107 11.78 1.11 -5.53
N GLU A 108 12.64 1.55 -4.61
CA GLU A 108 13.38 2.82 -4.73
C GLU A 108 14.46 2.77 -5.82
N ARG A 109 14.88 1.56 -6.25
CA ARG A 109 16.08 1.32 -7.07
C ARG A 109 15.80 0.45 -8.28
N LEU A 110 14.58 0.49 -8.81
CA LEU A 110 14.18 -0.38 -9.92
C LEU A 110 15.05 -0.20 -11.16
N ALA A 111 15.62 0.99 -11.38
CA ALA A 111 16.53 1.30 -12.49
C ALA A 111 17.91 0.63 -12.38
N GLU A 112 18.32 0.23 -11.17
CA GLU A 112 19.65 -0.30 -10.89
C GLU A 112 19.73 -1.82 -11.13
N PRO A 113 20.92 -2.36 -11.42
CA PRO A 113 21.13 -3.81 -11.54
C PRO A 113 21.12 -4.48 -10.16
N LEU A 114 19.93 -4.81 -9.65
CA LEU A 114 19.77 -5.47 -8.35
C LEU A 114 20.06 -6.97 -8.40
N THR A 115 20.95 -7.46 -7.54
CA THR A 115 21.26 -8.89 -7.39
C THR A 115 20.46 -9.54 -6.28
N LEU A 116 20.26 -10.87 -6.37
CA LEU A 116 19.61 -11.64 -5.29
C LEU A 116 20.40 -11.61 -3.98
N ALA A 117 21.73 -11.52 -4.06
CA ALA A 117 22.60 -11.44 -2.89
C ALA A 117 22.36 -10.13 -2.12
N GLU A 118 22.26 -9.00 -2.84
CA GLU A 118 21.95 -7.71 -2.23
C GLU A 118 20.56 -7.70 -1.60
N LEU A 119 19.55 -8.24 -2.27
CA LEU A 119 18.20 -8.32 -1.70
C LEU A 119 18.17 -9.21 -0.45
N ALA A 120 18.84 -10.35 -0.49
CA ALA A 120 18.90 -11.27 0.64
C ALA A 120 19.62 -10.64 1.86
N ALA A 121 20.71 -9.91 1.62
CA ALA A 121 21.44 -9.21 2.67
C ALA A 121 20.57 -8.16 3.40
N ARG A 122 19.67 -7.48 2.68
CA ARG A 122 18.75 -6.46 3.23
C ARG A 122 17.70 -7.06 4.15
N ALA A 123 17.40 -8.35 3.96
CA ALA A 123 16.53 -9.12 4.82
C ALA A 123 17.29 -9.92 5.89
N SER A 124 18.63 -9.77 5.98
CA SER A 124 19.50 -10.57 6.84
C SER A 124 19.35 -12.08 6.62
N MET A 125 19.24 -12.49 5.35
CA MET A 125 19.03 -13.88 4.94
C MET A 125 20.12 -14.35 3.99
N SER A 126 20.36 -15.66 3.97
CA SER A 126 21.00 -16.30 2.82
C SER A 126 20.08 -16.23 1.59
N VAL A 127 20.66 -16.27 0.38
CA VAL A 127 19.90 -16.24 -0.89
C VAL A 127 18.87 -17.36 -0.98
N ARG A 128 19.20 -18.56 -0.49
CA ARG A 128 18.30 -19.72 -0.45
C ARG A 128 17.07 -19.44 0.42
N THR A 129 17.29 -18.98 1.66
CA THR A 129 16.21 -18.68 2.60
C THR A 129 15.35 -17.53 2.10
N PHE A 130 16.00 -16.48 1.59
CA PHE A 130 15.34 -15.33 0.98
C PHE A 130 14.43 -15.76 -0.17
N THR A 131 14.93 -16.53 -1.14
CA THR A 131 14.14 -16.96 -2.31
C THR A 131 12.92 -17.78 -1.92
N ARG A 132 13.08 -18.72 -0.96
CA ARG A 132 11.97 -19.53 -0.46
C ARG A 132 10.92 -18.67 0.23
N ARG A 133 11.34 -17.81 1.16
CA ARG A 133 10.43 -16.96 1.93
C ARG A 133 9.77 -15.90 1.06
N PHE A 134 10.50 -15.34 0.09
CA PHE A 134 9.95 -14.40 -0.88
C PHE A 134 8.79 -15.02 -1.66
N ARG A 135 8.95 -16.26 -2.15
CA ARG A 135 7.85 -16.98 -2.82
C ARG A 135 6.65 -17.21 -1.90
N GLN A 136 6.88 -17.53 -0.63
CA GLN A 136 5.81 -17.70 0.35
C GLN A 136 5.07 -16.38 0.63
N GLU A 137 5.79 -15.26 0.73
CA GLU A 137 5.22 -13.95 1.06
C GLU A 137 4.63 -13.21 -0.16
N ALA A 138 5.20 -13.36 -1.36
CA ALA A 138 4.86 -12.61 -2.56
C ALA A 138 4.23 -13.47 -3.68
N GLY A 139 4.12 -14.78 -3.48
CA GLY A 139 3.52 -15.73 -4.44
C GLY A 139 4.37 -16.04 -5.68
N VAL A 140 5.48 -15.32 -5.91
CA VAL A 140 6.34 -15.48 -7.08
C VAL A 140 7.82 -15.38 -6.71
N SER A 141 8.73 -15.74 -7.62
CA SER A 141 10.18 -15.57 -7.37
C SER A 141 10.57 -14.09 -7.33
N PRO A 142 11.69 -13.72 -6.65
CA PRO A 142 12.15 -12.33 -6.61
C PRO A 142 12.41 -11.73 -7.99
N ALA A 143 12.96 -12.50 -8.93
CA ALA A 143 13.22 -12.06 -10.29
C ALA A 143 11.92 -11.74 -11.07
N VAL A 144 10.91 -12.61 -10.95
CA VAL A 144 9.59 -12.39 -11.58
C VAL A 144 8.90 -11.17 -10.98
N TRP A 145 8.98 -11.02 -9.65
CA TRP A 145 8.42 -9.85 -8.97
C TRP A 145 9.10 -8.56 -9.43
N LEU A 146 10.44 -8.52 -9.47
CA LEU A 146 11.19 -7.36 -9.97
C LEU A 146 10.80 -7.00 -11.40
N ALA A 147 10.73 -7.99 -12.30
CA ALA A 147 10.32 -7.75 -13.68
C ALA A 147 8.92 -7.11 -13.75
N ARG A 148 7.96 -7.56 -12.93
CA ARG A 148 6.63 -6.95 -12.84
C ARG A 148 6.69 -5.50 -12.35
N GLN A 149 7.45 -5.21 -11.30
CA GLN A 149 7.60 -3.83 -10.80
C GLN A 149 8.24 -2.91 -11.85
N ARG A 150 9.22 -3.42 -12.60
CA ARG A 150 9.86 -2.69 -13.70
C ARG A 150 8.90 -2.45 -14.86
N VAL A 151 8.04 -3.41 -15.20
CA VAL A 151 6.96 -3.21 -16.19
C VAL A 151 6.04 -2.08 -15.75
N GLU A 152 5.55 -2.11 -14.50
CA GLU A 152 4.69 -1.04 -13.97
C GLU A 152 5.37 0.33 -14.02
N ARG A 153 6.67 0.40 -13.66
CA ARG A 153 7.43 1.64 -13.79
C ARG A 153 7.56 2.11 -15.24
N ALA A 154 7.75 1.19 -16.18
CA ALA A 154 7.81 1.52 -17.59
C ALA A 154 6.46 2.04 -18.11
N ARG A 155 5.33 1.45 -17.69
CA ARG A 155 3.98 1.92 -18.02
C ARG A 155 3.77 3.36 -17.56
N GLN A 156 4.07 3.66 -16.31
CA GLN A 156 4.02 5.03 -15.76
C GLN A 156 4.84 6.00 -16.60
N LEU A 157 6.09 5.65 -16.92
CA LEU A 157 6.96 6.52 -17.74
C LEU A 157 6.41 6.73 -19.16
N LEU A 158 5.80 5.71 -19.78
CA LEU A 158 5.18 5.83 -21.10
C LEU A 158 3.94 6.73 -21.09
N GLU A 159 3.20 6.72 -19.99
CA GLU A 159 2.00 7.53 -19.78
C GLU A 159 2.36 8.99 -19.44
N GLU A 160 3.29 9.19 -18.52
CA GLU A 160 3.63 10.49 -17.92
C GLU A 160 4.66 11.29 -18.72
N THR A 161 5.49 10.64 -19.55
CA THR A 161 6.62 11.30 -20.24
C THR A 161 6.69 11.07 -21.75
N ASP A 162 7.38 11.96 -22.45
CA ASP A 162 7.74 11.83 -23.89
C ASP A 162 9.11 11.16 -24.11
N LEU A 163 9.66 10.50 -23.10
CA LEU A 163 10.98 9.89 -23.19
C LEU A 163 11.05 8.88 -24.35
N PRO A 164 12.17 8.80 -25.10
CA PRO A 164 12.40 7.70 -26.03
C PRO A 164 12.33 6.33 -25.33
N VAL A 165 11.92 5.28 -26.06
CA VAL A 165 11.75 3.92 -25.49
C VAL A 165 13.04 3.41 -24.86
N GLU A 166 14.19 3.78 -25.42
CA GLU A 166 15.53 3.49 -24.88
C GLU A 166 15.72 4.09 -23.48
N ARG A 167 15.34 5.36 -23.29
CA ARG A 167 15.41 6.02 -21.97
C ARG A 167 14.40 5.46 -20.98
N VAL A 168 13.21 5.05 -21.45
CA VAL A 168 12.24 4.35 -20.60
C VAL A 168 12.83 3.02 -20.12
N ALA A 169 13.49 2.26 -21.00
CA ALA A 169 14.09 0.98 -20.63
C ALA A 169 15.21 1.13 -19.59
N GLU A 170 16.06 2.15 -19.73
CA GLU A 170 17.08 2.47 -18.72
C GLU A 170 16.44 2.84 -17.37
N ARG A 171 15.49 3.79 -17.35
CA ARG A 171 14.87 4.30 -16.11
C ARG A 171 13.94 3.32 -15.41
N SER A 172 13.47 2.30 -16.14
CA SER A 172 12.71 1.19 -15.57
C SER A 172 13.59 -0.01 -15.23
N GLY A 173 14.89 0.01 -15.54
CA GLY A 173 15.84 -1.05 -15.18
C GLY A 173 15.85 -2.27 -16.09
N PHE A 174 15.29 -2.17 -17.30
CA PHE A 174 15.44 -3.19 -18.34
C PHE A 174 16.76 -3.08 -19.10
N GLY A 175 17.43 -1.92 -19.01
CA GLY A 175 18.74 -1.64 -19.62
C GLY A 175 18.69 -1.41 -21.13
N THR A 176 17.90 -2.20 -21.87
CA THR A 176 17.78 -2.08 -23.32
C THR A 176 16.32 -2.01 -23.77
N ALA A 177 16.06 -1.29 -24.88
CA ALA A 177 14.73 -1.21 -25.46
C ALA A 177 14.20 -2.58 -25.91
N ALA A 178 15.07 -3.49 -26.36
CA ALA A 178 14.68 -4.86 -26.70
C ALA A 178 14.16 -5.64 -25.48
N SER A 179 14.86 -5.54 -24.34
CA SER A 179 14.44 -6.15 -23.09
C SER A 179 13.09 -5.61 -22.60
N LEU A 180 12.92 -4.28 -22.63
CA LEU A 180 11.64 -3.64 -22.29
C LEU A 180 10.51 -4.13 -23.21
N ARG A 181 10.72 -4.16 -24.53
CA ARG A 181 9.71 -4.61 -25.50
C ARG A 181 9.27 -6.04 -25.19
N ALA A 182 10.21 -6.95 -24.96
CA ALA A 182 9.90 -8.35 -24.65
C ALA A 182 9.06 -8.47 -23.36
N HIS A 183 9.46 -7.79 -22.28
CA HIS A 183 8.75 -7.87 -21.00
C HIS A 183 7.38 -7.17 -21.03
N LEU A 184 7.28 -6.02 -21.67
CA LEU A 184 6.01 -5.30 -21.81
C LEU A 184 5.03 -6.07 -22.70
N GLN A 185 5.51 -6.63 -23.80
CA GLN A 185 4.69 -7.47 -24.69
C GLN A 185 4.17 -8.71 -23.96
N ALA A 186 5.01 -9.38 -23.16
CA ALA A 186 4.60 -10.53 -22.38
C ALA A 186 3.59 -10.19 -21.28
N ALA A 187 3.68 -8.99 -20.70
CA ALA A 187 2.82 -8.57 -19.59
C ALA A 187 1.50 -7.91 -20.03
N VAL A 188 1.51 -7.16 -21.13
CA VAL A 188 0.40 -6.28 -21.56
C VAL A 188 -0.10 -6.60 -22.97
N GLY A 189 0.64 -7.38 -23.75
CA GLY A 189 0.23 -7.81 -25.09
C GLY A 189 0.47 -6.79 -26.21
N VAL A 190 1.09 -5.64 -25.91
CA VAL A 190 1.38 -4.59 -26.90
C VAL A 190 2.79 -4.01 -26.75
N SER A 191 3.31 -3.42 -27.84
CA SER A 191 4.61 -2.76 -27.83
C SER A 191 4.57 -1.43 -27.03
N PRO A 192 5.73 -0.93 -26.53
CA PRO A 192 5.78 0.34 -25.80
C PRO A 192 5.19 1.53 -26.57
N SER A 193 5.44 1.58 -27.89
CA SER A 193 4.91 2.65 -28.74
C SER A 193 3.39 2.55 -28.92
N ALA A 194 2.87 1.34 -29.11
CA ALA A 194 1.42 1.10 -29.20
C ALA A 194 0.72 1.39 -27.86
N TYR A 195 1.35 0.98 -26.75
CA TYR A 195 0.90 1.32 -25.40
C TYR A 195 0.79 2.84 -25.24
N ARG A 196 1.86 3.59 -25.52
CA ARG A 196 1.84 5.05 -25.44
C ARG A 196 0.74 5.68 -26.31
N ALA A 197 0.58 5.24 -27.55
CA ALA A 197 -0.43 5.76 -28.46
C ALA A 197 -1.87 5.58 -27.92
N THR A 198 -2.12 4.47 -27.23
CA THR A 198 -3.44 4.17 -26.64
C THR A 198 -3.77 5.12 -25.49
N PHE A 199 -2.79 5.44 -24.65
CA PHE A 199 -3.02 6.27 -23.45
C PHE A 199 -2.86 7.77 -23.69
N ARG A 200 -2.09 8.19 -24.71
CA ARG A 200 -1.93 9.62 -25.04
C ARG A 200 -2.91 10.15 -26.07
N GLY A 201 -3.66 9.28 -26.75
CA GLY A 201 -4.58 9.66 -27.81
C GLY A 201 -3.88 10.32 -29.02
N PRO A 202 -4.60 10.54 -30.14
CA PRO A 202 -4.08 11.31 -31.26
C PRO A 202 -4.06 12.80 -30.90
N GLY A 203 -3.05 13.26 -30.17
CA GLY A 203 -2.81 14.71 -30.04
C GLY A 203 -2.27 15.18 -28.69
N ARG A 204 -0.95 15.19 -28.58
CA ARG A 204 -0.22 16.35 -28.05
C ARG A 204 1.00 16.56 -28.95
N ARG A 205 0.82 17.38 -29.99
CA ARG A 205 1.92 18.04 -30.68
C ARG A 205 2.36 19.23 -29.86
#